data_AF-A0A1M4Z550-F1
#
_entry.id   AF-A0A1M4Z550-F1
#
_cell.length_a   1.000
_cell.length_b   1.000
_cell.length_c   1.000
_cell.angle_alpha   90.00
_cell.angle_beta   90.00
_cell.angle_gamma   90.00
#
_symmetry.space_group_name_H-M   'P 1'
#
loop_
_entity.id
_entity.type
_entity.pdbx_description
1 polymer ?
#
loop_
_entity_poly.entity_id
_entity_poly.type
_entity_poly.pdbx_seq_one_letter_code
_entity_poly.pdbx_strand_id
1 'polypeptide(L)' 'MYYVVRDSEKSPPSIVSEDNYYSWYNPMKKDHQIEFKGSINECYDYLQEHYPKRQNRK' A
#
# COMPACT_ATOMS: atom_id res chain seq x y z
N MET A 1 4.88 -4.57 -11.95
CA MET A 1 3.67 -4.76 -11.13
C MET A 1 3.82 -3.96 -9.85
N TYR A 2 2.73 -3.47 -9.25
CA TYR A 2 2.74 -2.70 -8.00
C TYR A 2 1.83 -3.34 -6.95
N TYR A 3 2.16 -3.11 -5.69
CA TYR A 3 1.46 -3.60 -4.52
C TYR A 3 1.09 -2.44 -3.62
N VAL A 4 -0.16 -2.43 -3.14
CA VAL A 4 -0.58 -1.59 -2.02
C VAL A 4 -0.33 -2.39 -0.76
N VAL A 5 0.62 -1.92 0.05
CA VAL A 5 1.03 -2.57 1.29
C VAL A 5 0.56 -1.72 2.46
N ARG A 6 -0.22 -2.34 3.34
CA ARG A 6 -0.61 -1.79 4.62
C ARG A 6 0.32 -2.32 5.69
N ASP A 7 1.09 -1.40 6.25
CA ASP A 7 1.96 -1.67 7.39
C ASP A 7 1.18 -1.44 8.69
N SER A 8 1.44 -2.24 9.71
CA SER A 8 0.80 -2.06 11.02
C SER A 8 1.24 -0.75 11.69
N GLU A 9 2.44 -0.25 11.39
CA GLU A 9 2.99 0.97 12.01
C GLU A 9 2.72 2.24 11.17
N LYS A 10 2.46 2.11 9.87
CA LYS A 10 2.31 3.25 8.96
C LYS A 10 0.91 3.31 8.36
N SER A 11 0.15 4.33 8.79
CA SER A 11 -1.06 4.77 8.12
C SER A 11 -0.78 6.15 7.51
N PRO A 12 -0.97 6.36 6.19
CA PRO A 12 -1.68 5.53 5.21
C PRO A 12 -0.84 4.39 4.55
N PRO A 13 -1.49 3.44 3.84
CA PRO A 13 -0.79 2.38 3.12
C PRO A 13 0.13 2.93 2.03
N SER A 14 1.17 2.18 1.68
CA SER A 14 2.19 2.59 0.71
C SER A 14 2.08 1.77 -0.58
N ILE A 15 2.26 2.43 -1.72
CA ILE A 15 2.41 1.75 -3.02
C ILE A 15 3.89 1.40 -3.21
N VAL A 16 4.17 0.13 -3.46
CA VAL A 16 5.52 -0.39 -3.65
C VAL A 16 5.59 -1.16 -4.96
N SER A 17 6.65 -0.98 -5.74
CA SER A 17 6.90 -1.80 -6.92
C SER A 17 7.24 -3.23 -6.51
N GLU A 18 6.95 -4.20 -7.37
CA GLU A 18 7.24 -5.62 -7.14
C GLU A 18 8.71 -5.88 -6.77
N ASP A 19 9.66 -5.28 -7.49
CA ASP A 19 11.09 -5.43 -7.20
C ASP A 19 11.47 -4.92 -5.80
N ASN A 20 10.90 -3.78 -5.40
CA ASN A 20 11.17 -3.19 -4.09
C ASN A 20 10.43 -3.95 -2.97
N TYR A 21 9.24 -4.48 -3.27
CA TYR A 21 8.49 -5.31 -2.33
C TYR A 21 9.27 -6.56 -2.00
N TYR A 22 9.80 -7.30 -2.98
CA TYR A 22 10.61 -8.50 -2.70
C TYR A 22 11.91 -8.21 -1.96
N SER A 23 12.50 -7.04 -2.18
CA SER A 23 13.72 -6.61 -1.47
C SER A 23 13.45 -6.29 0.01
N TRP A 24 12.25 -5.79 0.31
CA TRP A 24 11.83 -5.43 1.67
C TRP A 24 11.08 -6.56 2.39
N TYR A 25 10.44 -7.45 1.65
CA TYR A 25 9.60 -8.54 2.15
C TYR A 25 10.42 -9.49 3.00
N ASN A 26 10.02 -9.61 4.28
CA ASN A 26 10.58 -10.59 5.19
C ASN A 26 9.48 -11.55 5.64
N PRO A 27 9.48 -12.82 5.18
CA PRO A 27 8.43 -13.78 5.52
C PRO A 27 8.34 -14.11 7.02
N MET A 28 9.38 -13.82 7.80
CA MET A 28 9.39 -14.01 9.24
C MET A 28 8.72 -12.86 10.00
N LYS A 29 8.58 -11.68 9.39
CA LYS A 29 7.91 -10.52 9.97
C LYS A 29 6.49 -10.39 9.40
N LYS A 30 5.49 -10.43 10.29
CA LYS A 30 4.08 -10.20 9.96
C LYS A 30 3.68 -8.74 10.23
N ASP A 31 4.56 -7.81 9.90
CA ASP A 31 4.37 -6.37 10.12
C ASP A 31 3.57 -5.69 9.00
N HIS A 32 3.32 -6.39 7.89
CA HIS A 32 2.67 -5.82 6.73
C HIS A 32 1.73 -6.79 6.02
N GLN A 33 0.74 -6.23 5.34
CA GLN A 33 -0.27 -6.95 4.58
C GLN A 33 -0.44 -6.32 3.20
N ILE A 34 -0.47 -7.16 2.16
CA ILE A 34 -0.83 -6.71 0.80
C ILE A 34 -2.34 -6.59 0.74
N GLU A 35 -2.85 -5.40 0.40
CA GLU A 35 -4.29 -5.16 0.20
C GLU A 35 -4.69 -5.21 -1.26
N PHE A 36 -3.83 -4.75 -2.17
CA PHE A 36 -4.12 -4.72 -3.60
C PHE A 36 -2.85 -4.95 -4.44
N LYS A 37 -3.01 -5.51 -5.64
CA LYS A 37 -1.95 -5.78 -6.62
C LYS A 37 -2.44 -5.38 -8.00
N GLY A 38 -1.68 -4.56 -8.72
CA GLY A 38 -2.03 -4.15 -10.07
C GLY A 38 -1.03 -3.21 -10.72
N SER A 39 -1.51 -2.43 -11.68
CA SER A 39 -0.77 -1.31 -12.27
C SER A 39 -0.68 -0.15 -11.28
N ILE A 40 0.30 0.74 -11.46
CA ILE A 40 0.49 1.90 -10.58
C ILE A 40 -0.79 2.77 -10.50
N ASN A 41 -1.46 2.98 -11.64
CA ASN A 41 -2.70 3.76 -11.70
C ASN A 41 -3.81 3.09 -10.89
N GLU A 42 -4.00 1.77 -11.06
CA GLU A 42 -5.01 1.00 -10.30
C GLU A 42 -4.73 1.02 -8.79
N CYS A 43 -3.45 1.01 -8.37
CA CYS A 43 -3.08 1.16 -6.97
C CYS A 43 -3.42 2.55 -6.40
N TYR A 44 -3.24 3.61 -7.20
CA TYR A 44 -3.65 4.96 -6.80
C TYR A 44 -5.16 5.11 -6.71
N ASP A 45 -5.89 4.56 -7.68
CA ASP A 45 -7.36 4.53 -7.69
C ASP A 45 -7.88 3.79 -6.44
N TYR A 46 -7.32 2.62 -6.12
CA TYR A 46 -7.65 1.86 -4.90
C TYR A 46 -7.41 2.67 -3.63
N LEU A 47 -6.27 3.35 -3.50
CA LEU A 47 -5.99 4.20 -2.34
C LEU A 47 -6.99 5.37 -2.23
N GLN A 48 -7.36 5.98 -3.35
CA GLN A 48 -8.30 7.09 -3.34
C GLN A 48 -9.72 6.66 -2.94
N GLU A 49 -10.14 5.47 -3.36
CA GLU A 49 -11.46 4.90 -3.04
C GLU A 49 -11.54 4.39 -1.59
N HIS A 50 -10.54 3.63 -1.14
CA HIS A 50 -10.55 2.97 0.17
C HIS A 50 -9.97 3.83 1.30
N TYR A 51 -9.06 4.73 0.98
CA TYR A 51 -8.44 5.65 1.93
C TYR A 51 -8.65 7.09 1.46
N PRO A 52 -9.93 7.54 1.36
CA PRO A 52 -10.21 8.93 1.04
C PRO A 52 -9.53 9.74 2.13
N LYS A 53 -8.50 10.51 1.75
CA LYS A 53 -7.89 11.48 2.66
C LYS A 53 -9.06 12.26 3.22
N ARG A 54 -9.34 12.11 4.52
CA ARG A 54 -10.18 13.05 5.27
C ARG A 54 -9.46 14.37 5.15
N GLN A 55 -9.73 15.07 4.07
CA GLN A 55 -9.43 16.46 3.90
C GLN A 55 -10.32 17.08 4.96
N ASN A 56 -9.73 17.32 6.13
CA ASN A 56 -10.34 18.14 7.15
C ASN A 56 -10.79 19.41 6.43
N ARG A 57 -12.10 19.47 6.13
CA ARG A 57 -12.81 20.71 5.88
C ARG A 57 -12.55 21.54 7.12
N LYS A 58 -11.61 22.47 7.02
CA LYS A 58 -11.61 23.66 7.85
C LYS A 58 -12.77 24.55 7.42
#